data_AF-A0A419FT15-F1
#
_entry.id   AF-A0A419FT15-F1
#
_cell.length_a   1.000
_cell.length_b   1.000
_cell.length_c   1.000
_cell.angle_alpha   90.00
_cell.angle_beta   90.00
_cell.angle_gamma   90.00
#
_symmetry.space_group_name_H-M   'P 1'
#
loop_
_entity.id
_entity.type
_entity.pdbx_description
1 polymer ?
#
loop_
_entity_poly.entity_id
_entity_poly.type
_entity_poly.pdbx_seq_one_letter_code
_entity_poly.pdbx_strand_id
1 'polypeptide(L)'
;MLSKFLQGLMFVNQFTIDNGQVDILGNKQLLLPVQIIELLNDKKAYDFIKQTVKIGMDEEIRKIGSTTPLQRFNNLKDLMNTFGIGNIDVTFIDSKKQKAMIQINNSTIANYYISQRKKTTVPVCVITKAVLAGAFSSFFGKDVDSEETKCMSLGENYCQFSIK
;
A
#
# COMPACT_ATOMS: atom_id res chain seq x y z
N MET A 1 5.72 -14.61 -18.97
CA MET A 1 4.91 -14.29 -17.77
C MET A 1 4.68 -15.57 -17.00
N LEU A 2 4.92 -15.59 -15.68
CA LEU A 2 4.60 -16.75 -14.84
C LEU A 2 3.08 -16.93 -14.78
N SER A 3 2.60 -18.18 -14.74
CA SER A 3 1.17 -18.45 -14.62
C SER A 3 0.65 -17.95 -13.26
N LYS A 4 -0.62 -17.55 -13.20
CA LYS A 4 -1.28 -17.15 -11.93
C LYS A 4 -1.16 -18.21 -10.84
N PHE A 5 -1.11 -19.49 -11.23
CA PHE A 5 -0.89 -20.62 -10.35
C PHE A 5 0.52 -20.61 -9.72
N LEU A 6 1.57 -20.38 -10.51
CA LEU A 6 2.95 -20.30 -10.03
C LEU A 6 3.18 -19.03 -9.19
N GLN A 7 2.55 -17.92 -9.54
CA GLN A 7 2.54 -16.73 -8.69
C GLN A 7 1.91 -17.02 -7.33
N GLY A 8 0.76 -17.72 -7.29
CA GLY A 8 0.13 -18.17 -6.06
C GLY A 8 1.05 -19.06 -5.21
N LEU A 9 1.74 -20.03 -5.81
CA LEU A 9 2.72 -20.89 -5.13
C LEU A 9 3.93 -20.12 -4.57
N MET A 10 4.45 -19.12 -5.29
CA MET A 10 5.55 -18.30 -4.78
C MET A 10 5.12 -17.43 -3.60
N PHE A 11 3.90 -16.89 -3.62
CA PHE A 11 3.34 -16.17 -2.48
C PHE A 11 3.08 -17.09 -1.28
N VAL A 12 2.62 -18.33 -1.50
CA VAL A 12 2.45 -19.34 -0.44
C VAL A 12 3.79 -19.69 0.23
N ASN A 13 4.88 -19.73 -0.53
CA ASN A 13 6.23 -19.96 0.04
C ASN A 13 6.81 -18.72 0.73
N GLN A 14 6.22 -17.54 0.54
CA GLN A 14 6.66 -16.27 1.12
C GLN A 14 5.72 -15.77 2.22
N PHE A 15 4.71 -16.55 2.58
CA PHE A 15 3.79 -16.32 3.67
C PHE A 15 3.83 -17.52 4.60
N THR A 16 4.30 -17.34 5.84
CA THR A 16 4.29 -18.41 6.84
C THR A 16 3.54 -17.97 8.07
N ILE A 17 2.63 -18.82 8.55
CA ILE A 17 2.10 -18.77 9.91
C ILE A 17 2.59 -20.04 10.60
N ASP A 18 3.57 -19.89 11.49
CA ASP A 18 4.13 -21.01 12.23
C ASP A 18 4.53 -20.58 13.64
N ASN A 19 4.31 -21.45 14.62
CA ASN A 19 4.64 -21.22 16.03
C ASN A 19 4.20 -19.84 16.57
N GLY A 20 3.01 -19.37 16.15
CA GLY A 20 2.46 -18.07 16.56
C GLY A 20 3.11 -16.85 15.91
N GLN A 21 3.98 -17.05 14.91
CA GLN A 21 4.61 -15.98 14.14
C GLN A 21 3.99 -15.89 12.76
N VAL A 22 3.88 -14.67 12.23
CA VAL A 22 3.47 -14.40 10.85
C VAL A 22 4.64 -13.76 10.13
N ASP A 23 5.10 -14.36 9.05
CA ASP A 23 6.13 -13.79 8.19
C ASP A 23 5.58 -13.59 6.79
N ILE A 24 5.87 -12.42 6.21
CA ILE A 24 5.56 -12.08 4.82
C ILE A 24 6.85 -11.56 4.19
N LEU A 25 7.32 -12.24 3.13
CA LEU A 25 8.57 -11.91 2.44
C LEU A 25 9.80 -11.91 3.38
N GLY A 26 9.79 -12.80 4.39
CA GLY A 26 10.82 -12.87 5.41
C GLY A 26 10.78 -11.75 6.44
N ASN A 27 9.76 -10.89 6.42
CA ASN A 27 9.54 -9.85 7.41
C ASN A 27 8.46 -10.26 8.40
N LYS A 28 8.73 -10.07 9.70
CA LYS A 28 7.77 -10.32 10.78
C LYS A 28 6.59 -9.37 10.67
N GLN A 29 5.38 -9.92 10.71
CA GLN A 29 4.13 -9.18 10.63
C GLN A 29 3.26 -9.46 11.86
N LEU A 30 2.37 -8.52 12.17
CA LEU A 30 1.30 -8.69 13.13
C LEU A 30 -0.04 -8.56 12.42
N LEU A 31 -0.93 -9.54 12.60
CA LEU A 31 -2.31 -9.46 12.12
C LEU A 31 -3.14 -8.71 13.15
N LEU A 32 -3.51 -7.48 12.82
CA LEU A 32 -4.24 -6.58 13.70
C LEU A 32 -5.63 -6.26 13.14
N PRO A 33 -6.67 -6.18 14.00
CA PRO A 33 -7.97 -5.68 13.59
C PRO A 33 -7.88 -4.26 13.02
N VAL A 34 -8.61 -3.98 11.94
CA VAL A 34 -8.60 -2.69 11.23
C VAL A 34 -8.96 -1.50 12.13
N GLN A 35 -9.67 -1.72 13.24
CA GLN A 35 -10.04 -0.69 14.22
C GLN A 35 -8.82 0.02 14.83
N ILE A 36 -7.68 -0.66 14.92
CA ILE A 36 -6.46 -0.12 15.53
C ILE A 36 -5.92 1.08 14.74
N ILE A 37 -6.24 1.19 13.44
CA ILE A 37 -5.77 2.29 12.59
C ILE A 37 -6.21 3.67 13.07
N GLU A 38 -7.30 3.75 13.83
CA GLU A 38 -7.81 5.03 14.36
C GLU A 38 -6.83 5.66 15.35
N LEU A 39 -6.00 4.84 15.99
CA LEU A 39 -4.93 5.28 16.90
C LEU A 39 -3.68 5.78 16.16
N LEU A 40 -3.59 5.52 14.84
CA LEU A 40 -2.43 5.82 14.01
C LEU A 40 -2.64 7.06 13.13
N ASN A 41 -3.54 7.96 13.54
CA ASN A 41 -3.92 9.15 12.79
C ASN A 41 -3.16 10.41 13.24
N ASP A 42 -1.84 10.33 13.32
CA ASP A 42 -1.00 11.50 13.57
C ASP A 42 0.19 11.55 12.62
N LYS A 43 0.87 12.70 12.59
CA LYS A 43 2.02 12.93 11.70
C LYS A 43 3.17 11.97 12.00
N LYS A 44 3.42 11.63 13.27
CA LYS A 44 4.52 10.76 13.65
C LYS A 44 4.28 9.33 13.15
N ALA A 45 3.04 8.84 13.24
CA ALA A 45 2.63 7.56 12.68
C ALA A 45 2.77 7.56 11.14
N TYR A 46 2.33 8.64 10.48
CA TYR A 46 2.50 8.81 9.03
C TYR A 46 3.98 8.71 8.61
N ASP A 47 4.84 9.51 9.24
CA ASP A 47 6.27 9.58 8.91
C ASP A 47 6.96 8.22 9.16
N PHE A 48 6.65 7.58 10.29
CA PHE A 48 7.18 6.26 10.64
C PHE A 48 6.77 5.16 9.65
N ILE A 49 5.48 5.11 9.27
CA ILE A 49 4.98 4.13 8.31
C ILE A 49 5.61 4.39 6.93
N LYS A 50 5.64 5.65 6.48
CA LYS A 50 6.27 6.06 5.21
C LYS A 50 7.72 5.58 5.13
N GLN A 51 8.50 5.85 6.18
CA GLN A 51 9.91 5.46 6.24
C GLN A 51 10.09 3.94 6.26
N THR A 52 9.29 3.24 7.07
CA THR A 52 9.34 1.78 7.20
C THR A 52 9.05 1.10 5.87
N VAL A 53 7.98 1.52 5.18
CA VAL A 53 7.61 0.98 3.87
C VAL A 53 8.67 1.28 2.83
N LYS A 54 9.22 2.50 2.81
CA LYS A 54 10.31 2.85 1.88
C LYS A 54 11.52 1.93 2.05
N ILE A 55 11.97 1.70 3.28
CA ILE A 55 13.12 0.82 3.58
C ILE A 55 12.83 -0.60 3.13
N GLY A 56 11.65 -1.13 3.45
CA GLY A 56 11.23 -2.46 3.03
C GLY A 56 11.20 -2.60 1.50
N MET A 57 10.68 -1.60 0.78
CA MET A 57 10.70 -1.60 -0.69
C MET A 57 12.13 -1.55 -1.24
N ASP A 58 12.99 -0.70 -0.69
CA ASP A 58 14.40 -0.58 -1.10
C ASP A 58 15.17 -1.90 -0.87
N GLU A 59 14.82 -2.67 0.16
CA GLU A 59 15.36 -4.01 0.41
C GLU A 59 14.86 -5.05 -0.59
N GLU A 60 13.56 -5.10 -0.86
CA GLU A 60 12.99 -6.05 -1.82
C GLU A 60 13.48 -5.79 -3.24
N ILE A 61 13.58 -4.52 -3.65
CA ILE A 61 14.16 -4.15 -4.96
C ILE A 61 15.62 -4.62 -5.06
N ARG A 62 16.41 -4.52 -3.99
CA ARG A 62 17.80 -5.02 -3.97
C ARG A 62 17.87 -6.54 -4.11
N LYS A 63 16.97 -7.29 -3.44
CA LYS A 63 16.91 -8.76 -3.51
C LYS A 63 16.48 -9.27 -4.90
N ILE A 64 15.55 -8.58 -5.55
CA ILE A 64 14.97 -8.99 -6.84
C ILE A 64 15.86 -8.61 -8.05
N GLY A 65 16.79 -7.66 -7.87
CA GLY A 65 17.74 -7.24 -8.91
C GLY A 65 17.17 -6.29 -9.96
N SER A 66 17.94 -5.98 -11.01
CA SER A 66 17.63 -4.99 -12.06
C SER A 66 16.42 -5.40 -12.91
N THR A 67 15.24 -5.07 -12.41
CA THR A 67 13.96 -5.18 -13.10
C THR A 67 13.68 -3.91 -13.90
N THR A 68 13.04 -4.06 -15.06
CA THR A 68 12.58 -2.92 -15.87
C THR A 68 11.59 -2.06 -15.07
N PRO A 69 11.43 -0.75 -15.36
CA PRO A 69 10.49 0.12 -14.65
C PRO A 69 9.06 -0.45 -14.57
N LEU A 70 8.59 -1.08 -15.65
CA LEU A 70 7.28 -1.74 -15.71
C LEU A 70 7.18 -2.93 -14.75
N GLN A 71 8.25 -3.72 -14.63
CA GLN A 71 8.27 -4.87 -13.74
C GLN A 71 8.38 -4.46 -12.27
N ARG A 72 9.15 -3.41 -11.95
CA ARG A 72 9.16 -2.81 -10.59
C ARG A 72 7.77 -2.34 -10.18
N PHE A 73 7.08 -1.70 -11.11
CA PHE A 73 5.72 -1.22 -10.90
C PHE A 73 4.72 -2.36 -10.69
N ASN A 74 4.78 -3.43 -11.48
CA ASN A 74 3.91 -4.60 -11.30
C ASN A 74 4.18 -5.28 -9.96
N ASN A 75 5.45 -5.43 -9.57
CA ASN A 75 5.82 -5.97 -8.26
C ASN A 75 5.28 -5.09 -7.12
N LEU A 76 5.34 -3.76 -7.26
CA LEU A 76 4.76 -2.84 -6.29
C LEU A 76 3.24 -3.02 -6.18
N LYS A 77 2.54 -3.09 -7.32
CA LYS A 77 1.09 -3.33 -7.37
C LYS A 77 0.73 -4.64 -6.67
N ASP A 78 1.42 -5.73 -6.99
CA ASP A 78 1.15 -7.05 -6.42
C ASP A 78 1.37 -7.05 -4.91
N LEU A 79 2.49 -6.47 -4.45
CA LEU A 79 2.84 -6.40 -3.04
C LEU A 79 1.81 -5.59 -2.23
N MET A 80 1.39 -4.44 -2.75
CA MET A 80 0.41 -3.62 -2.08
C MET A 80 -0.98 -4.27 -2.05
N ASN A 81 -1.35 -5.05 -3.07
CA ASN A 81 -2.57 -5.88 -3.03
C ASN A 81 -2.48 -6.98 -1.96
N THR A 82 -1.31 -7.58 -1.76
CA THR A 82 -1.08 -8.61 -0.71
C THR A 82 -1.27 -8.05 0.71
N PHE A 83 -0.95 -6.77 0.95
CA PHE A 83 -1.11 -6.16 2.27
C PHE A 83 -2.56 -5.82 2.65
N GLY A 84 -3.54 -6.14 1.79
CA GLY A 84 -4.96 -6.05 2.16
C GLY A 84 -5.48 -4.62 2.29
N ILE A 85 -4.84 -3.63 1.65
CA ILE A 85 -5.30 -2.23 1.67
C ILE A 85 -6.44 -1.95 0.66
N GLY A 86 -6.67 -2.88 -0.28
CA GLY A 86 -7.71 -2.83 -1.31
C GLY A 86 -7.18 -3.24 -2.68
N ASN A 87 -8.03 -3.15 -3.70
CA ASN A 87 -7.66 -3.46 -5.09
C ASN A 87 -7.07 -2.21 -5.75
N ILE A 88 -5.78 -2.24 -6.04
CA ILE A 88 -5.04 -1.06 -6.48
C ILE A 88 -4.92 -1.02 -8.00
N ASP A 89 -5.25 0.12 -8.57
CA ASP A 89 -5.03 0.46 -9.96
C ASP A 89 -4.30 1.79 -10.08
N VAL A 90 -3.20 1.82 -10.84
CA VAL A 90 -2.49 3.07 -11.11
C VAL A 90 -2.97 3.60 -12.45
N THR A 91 -3.68 4.71 -12.41
CA THR A 91 -4.31 5.30 -13.60
C THR A 91 -3.37 6.24 -14.36
N PHE A 92 -2.33 6.74 -13.68
CA PHE A 92 -1.35 7.63 -14.27
C PHE A 92 0.00 7.51 -13.56
N ILE A 93 1.10 7.59 -14.32
CA ILE A 93 2.44 7.71 -13.78
C ILE A 93 3.32 8.55 -14.72
N ASP A 94 4.06 9.49 -14.13
CA ASP A 94 5.08 10.29 -14.81
C ASP A 94 6.35 10.25 -13.97
N SER A 95 7.27 9.35 -14.31
CA SER A 95 8.53 9.18 -13.59
C SER A 95 9.45 10.40 -13.69
N LYS A 96 9.31 11.24 -14.72
CA LYS A 96 10.12 12.46 -14.86
C LYS A 96 9.63 13.54 -13.89
N LYS A 97 8.32 13.69 -13.76
CA LYS A 97 7.69 14.64 -12.83
C LYS A 97 7.47 14.06 -11.43
N GLN A 98 7.72 12.77 -11.24
CA GLN A 98 7.57 12.05 -9.97
C GLN A 98 6.13 12.10 -9.46
N LYS A 99 5.18 11.98 -10.39
CA LYS A 99 3.75 12.04 -10.11
C LYS A 99 3.10 10.71 -10.44
N ALA A 100 2.13 10.31 -9.63
CA ALA A 100 1.28 9.17 -9.92
C ALA A 100 -0.13 9.43 -9.43
N MET A 101 -1.10 8.78 -10.08
CA MET A 101 -2.49 8.75 -9.63
C MET A 101 -2.90 7.31 -9.38
N ILE A 102 -3.32 7.04 -8.15
CA ILE A 102 -3.68 5.70 -7.69
C ILE A 102 -5.15 5.67 -7.35
N GLN A 103 -5.85 4.66 -7.83
CA GLN A 103 -7.21 4.34 -7.43
C GLN A 103 -7.20 3.05 -6.63
N ILE A 104 -7.95 3.04 -5.54
CA ILE A 104 -8.15 1.87 -4.70
C ILE A 104 -9.63 1.59 -4.64
N ASN A 105 -10.00 0.49 -5.30
CA ASN A 105 -11.33 -0.07 -5.22
C ASN A 105 -11.43 -0.95 -3.98
N ASN A 106 -12.60 -0.96 -3.32
CA ASN A 106 -12.85 -1.79 -2.14
C ASN A 106 -11.80 -1.58 -1.03
N SER A 107 -11.50 -0.33 -0.67
CA SER A 107 -10.53 -0.04 0.39
C SER A 107 -11.00 -0.58 1.74
N THR A 108 -10.16 -1.40 2.38
CA THR A 108 -10.45 -2.01 3.69
C THR A 108 -10.73 -0.95 4.76
N ILE A 109 -9.97 0.13 4.78
CA ILE A 109 -10.13 1.23 5.74
C ILE A 109 -11.43 1.98 5.49
N ALA A 110 -11.67 2.41 4.25
CA ALA A 110 -12.89 3.17 3.95
C ALA A 110 -14.17 2.33 4.19
N ASN A 111 -14.16 1.05 3.79
CA ASN A 111 -15.26 0.13 4.04
C ASN A 111 -15.52 -0.09 5.53
N TYR A 112 -14.46 -0.15 6.35
CA TYR A 112 -14.63 -0.22 7.79
C TYR A 112 -15.34 1.02 8.34
N TYR A 113 -14.99 2.23 7.90
CA TYR A 113 -15.69 3.44 8.35
C TYR A 113 -17.16 3.47 7.90
N ILE A 114 -17.44 3.02 6.66
CA ILE A 114 -18.80 2.91 6.11
C ILE A 114 -19.63 1.92 6.92
N SER A 115 -19.08 0.73 7.23
CA SER A 115 -19.82 -0.32 7.96
C SER A 115 -20.19 0.11 9.38
N GLN A 116 -19.36 0.96 10.00
CA GLN A 116 -19.63 1.54 11.31
C GLN A 116 -20.58 2.74 11.27
N ARG A 117 -21.11 3.11 10.09
CA ARG A 117 -21.96 4.29 9.87
C ARG A 117 -21.35 5.58 10.42
N LYS A 118 -20.02 5.68 10.45
CA LYS A 118 -19.31 6.87 10.92
C LYS A 118 -19.46 7.97 9.87
N LYS A 119 -20.08 9.09 10.26
CA LYS A 119 -20.07 10.30 9.41
C LYS A 119 -18.67 10.90 9.46
N THR A 120 -18.08 11.08 8.29
CA THR A 120 -16.78 11.72 8.14
C THR A 120 -16.90 12.87 7.14
N THR A 121 -16.11 13.91 7.34
CA THR A 121 -16.02 15.07 6.44
C THR A 121 -14.67 15.16 5.75
N VAL A 122 -13.75 14.26 6.11
CA VAL A 122 -12.38 14.20 5.60
C VAL A 122 -12.05 12.76 5.21
N PRO A 123 -11.12 12.56 4.25
CA PRO A 123 -10.66 11.23 3.88
C PRO A 123 -10.03 10.47 5.06
N VAL A 124 -10.27 9.16 5.14
CA VAL A 124 -9.93 8.32 6.31
C VAL A 124 -8.77 7.37 6.08
N CYS A 125 -8.25 7.22 4.85
CA CYS A 125 -7.25 6.20 4.51
C CYS A 125 -5.82 6.68 4.83
N VAL A 126 -5.60 7.15 6.06
CA VAL A 126 -4.36 7.82 6.48
C VAL A 126 -3.15 6.88 6.41
N ILE A 127 -3.30 5.64 6.86
CA ILE A 127 -2.26 4.61 6.73
C ILE A 127 -1.96 4.33 5.26
N THR A 128 -3.00 4.21 4.43
CA THR A 128 -2.82 3.97 2.99
C THR A 128 -2.04 5.10 2.32
N LYS A 129 -2.30 6.36 2.69
CA LYS A 129 -1.47 7.49 2.22
C LYS A 129 0.00 7.30 2.60
N ALA A 130 0.30 6.94 3.85
CA ALA A 130 1.68 6.75 4.31
C ALA A 130 2.38 5.59 3.57
N VAL A 131 1.67 4.47 3.40
CA VAL A 131 2.16 3.31 2.65
C VAL A 131 2.47 3.70 1.21
N LEU A 132 1.56 4.39 0.52
CA LEU A 132 1.76 4.83 -0.86
C LEU A 132 2.92 5.83 -0.97
N ALA A 133 3.05 6.78 -0.04
CA ALA A 133 4.16 7.73 -0.02
C ALA A 133 5.50 7.01 0.12
N GLY A 134 5.62 6.03 1.02
CA GLY A 134 6.85 5.26 1.21
C GLY A 134 7.20 4.41 0.00
N ALA A 135 6.20 3.72 -0.55
CA ALA A 135 6.32 2.90 -1.74
C ALA A 135 6.79 3.69 -2.96
N PHE A 136 6.13 4.81 -3.26
CA PHE A 136 6.49 5.63 -4.40
C PHE A 136 7.76 6.44 -4.18
N SER A 137 8.16 6.70 -2.93
CA SER A 137 9.45 7.30 -2.63
C SER A 137 10.61 6.38 -3.00
N SER A 138 10.45 5.08 -2.72
CA SER A 138 11.38 4.04 -3.20
C SER A 138 11.35 3.94 -4.73
N PHE A 139 10.15 3.87 -5.33
CA PHE A 139 9.99 3.72 -6.79
C PHE A 139 10.62 4.88 -7.59
N PHE A 140 10.42 6.13 -7.15
CA PHE A 140 10.99 7.31 -7.82
C PHE A 140 12.42 7.65 -7.37
N GLY A 141 12.93 6.99 -6.34
CA GLY A 141 14.25 7.27 -5.76
C GLY A 141 14.37 8.67 -5.12
N LYS A 142 13.25 9.29 -4.75
CA LYS A 142 13.20 10.56 -4.00
C LYS A 142 12.04 10.56 -3.03
N ASP A 143 12.11 11.40 -2.01
CA ASP A 143 11.00 11.59 -1.10
C ASP A 143 9.80 12.23 -1.81
N VAL A 144 8.65 11.56 -1.74
CA VAL A 144 7.35 12.04 -2.26
C VAL A 144 6.27 11.86 -1.20
N ASP A 145 5.20 12.64 -1.29
CA ASP A 145 4.03 12.52 -0.42
C ASP A 145 2.81 12.01 -1.18
N SER A 146 1.83 11.53 -0.41
CA SER A 146 0.55 11.04 -0.92
C SER A 146 -0.60 11.80 -0.30
N GLU A 147 -1.52 12.27 -1.14
CA GLU A 147 -2.74 12.95 -0.75
C GLU A 147 -3.97 12.19 -1.25
N GLU A 148 -4.90 11.87 -0.35
CA GLU A 148 -6.18 11.27 -0.72
C GLU A 148 -7.14 12.37 -1.20
N THR A 149 -7.46 12.33 -2.49
CA THR A 149 -8.28 13.33 -3.19
C THR A 149 -9.74 12.92 -3.31
N LYS A 150 -10.03 11.63 -3.20
CA LYS A 150 -11.38 11.04 -3.16
C LYS A 150 -11.39 9.89 -2.17
N CYS A 151 -12.50 9.68 -1.47
CA CYS A 151 -12.61 8.61 -0.49
C CYS A 151 -14.01 8.02 -0.48
N MET A 152 -14.11 6.69 -0.44
CA MET A 152 -15.41 6.00 -0.38
C MET A 152 -16.20 6.35 0.88
N SER A 153 -15.53 6.66 1.99
CA SER A 153 -16.19 7.09 3.23
C SER A 153 -16.93 8.42 3.12
N LEU A 154 -16.64 9.21 2.07
CA LEU A 154 -17.30 10.47 1.74
C LEU A 154 -18.40 10.29 0.68
N GLY A 155 -18.72 9.05 0.28
CA GLY A 155 -19.73 8.74 -0.73
C GLY A 155 -19.19 8.58 -2.16
N GLU A 156 -17.87 8.60 -2.35
CA GLU A 156 -17.25 8.33 -3.64
C GLU A 156 -17.27 6.82 -3.98
N ASN A 157 -17.15 6.46 -5.26
CA ASN A 157 -17.14 5.06 -5.70
C ASN A 157 -15.80 4.33 -5.41
N TYR A 158 -14.72 5.08 -5.24
CA TYR A 158 -13.37 4.58 -5.00
C TYR A 158 -12.56 5.59 -4.20
N CYS A 159 -11.46 5.13 -3.60
CA CYS A 159 -10.49 6.04 -2.99
C CYS A 159 -9.43 6.42 -4.03
N GLN A 160 -9.03 7.69 -4.10
CA GLN A 160 -8.04 8.17 -5.07
C GLN A 160 -6.92 8.92 -4.38
N PHE A 161 -5.68 8.61 -4.77
CA PHE A 161 -4.48 9.17 -4.19
C PHE A 161 -3.61 9.83 -5.25
N SER A 162 -3.20 11.06 -4.99
CA SER A 162 -2.25 11.82 -5.79
C SER A 162 -0.88 11.76 -5.14
N ILE A 163 0.13 11.29 -5.87
CA ILE A 163 1.52 11.25 -5.43
C ILE A 163 2.26 12.47 -6.01
N LYS A 164 2.99 13.21 -5.16
CA LYS A 164 3.68 14.45 -5.54
C LYS A 164 4.95 14.72 -4.73
#